data_AF-D9SDF7-F1
#
_entry.id   AF-D9SDF7-F1
#
_cell.length_a   1.000
_cell.length_b   1.000
_cell.length_c   1.000
_cell.angle_alpha   90.00
_cell.angle_beta   90.00
_cell.angle_gamma   90.00
#
_symmetry.space_group_name_H-M   'P 1'
#
loop_
_entity.id
_entity.type
_entity.pdbx_description
1 polymer ?
#
loop_
_entity_poly.entity_id
_entity_poly.type
_entity_poly.pdbx_seq_one_letter_code
_entity_poly.pdbx_strand_id
1 'polypeptide(L)'
;MPRPSVIPGIKARLEEYLDQKEAEYLAQDDLNRQPTLPCTPDGKINVRAVATAIDLTVNQEKYLFERKELTDLINCIAEGQELLSIGSRLHQSASDKAIKARLTMQAKSAQEDSQAAVEAVSTQQELLSRIAQLSTELEETKAENVRLRAQLDAVREGLWVSIES
;
A
#
# COMPACT_ATOMS: atom_id res chain seq x y z
N MET A 1 42.59 7.31 28.86
CA MET A 1 43.01 7.28 27.44
C MET A 1 41.88 6.65 26.62
N PRO A 2 41.24 7.37 25.68
CA PRO A 2 40.27 6.76 24.78
C PRO A 2 40.99 5.76 23.86
N ARG A 3 40.43 4.56 23.69
CA ARG A 3 41.00 3.57 22.76
C ARG A 3 40.81 4.08 21.32
N PRO A 4 41.83 4.02 20.45
CA PRO A 4 41.69 4.42 19.06
C PRO A 4 40.61 3.56 18.37
N SER A 5 39.79 4.19 17.53
CA SER A 5 38.74 3.50 16.77
C SER A 5 39.39 2.53 15.78
N VAL A 6 38.94 1.28 15.78
CA VAL A 6 39.44 0.22 14.90
C VAL A 6 38.81 0.29 13.50
N ILE A 7 37.70 1.02 13.36
CA ILE A 7 36.86 1.08 12.15
C ILE A 7 37.63 1.58 10.91
N PRO A 8 38.44 2.67 10.97
CA PRO A 8 39.17 3.14 9.79
C PRO A 8 40.15 2.09 9.25
N GLY A 9 40.80 1.32 10.13
CA GLY A 9 41.71 0.25 9.71
C GLY A 9 40.97 -0.93 9.06
N ILE A 10 39.77 -1.26 9.54
CA ILE A 10 38.92 -2.28 8.92
C ILE A 10 38.45 -1.81 7.55
N LYS A 11 38.02 -0.54 7.45
CA LYS A 11 37.56 0.07 6.20
C LYS A 11 38.63 0.01 5.11
N ALA A 12 39.86 0.42 5.41
CA ALA A 12 40.95 0.40 4.43
C ALA A 12 41.23 -1.01 3.86
N ARG A 13 41.25 -2.03 4.73
CA ARG A 13 41.42 -3.43 4.27
C ARG A 13 40.24 -3.94 3.46
N LEU A 14 39.03 -3.53 3.85
CA LEU A 14 37.81 -3.87 3.13
C LEU A 14 37.82 -3.26 1.73
N GLU A 15 38.17 -1.98 1.59
CA GLU A 15 38.28 -1.30 0.31
C GLU A 15 39.32 -1.99 -0.59
N GLU A 16 40.51 -2.28 -0.08
CA GLU A 16 41.55 -2.99 -0.85
C GLU A 16 41.09 -4.37 -1.35
N TYR A 17 40.40 -5.13 -0.49
CA TYR A 17 39.83 -6.42 -0.86
C TYR A 17 38.70 -6.30 -1.90
N LEU A 18 37.81 -5.32 -1.72
CA LEU A 18 36.68 -5.10 -2.63
C LEU A 18 37.16 -4.64 -4.01
N ASP A 19 38.13 -3.72 -4.07
CA ASP A 19 38.75 -3.25 -5.31
C ASP A 19 39.40 -4.41 -6.07
N GLN A 20 40.09 -5.30 -5.35
CA GLN A 20 40.67 -6.51 -5.94
C GLN A 20 39.58 -7.41 -6.54
N LYS A 21 38.47 -7.63 -5.83
CA LYS A 21 37.36 -8.48 -6.29
C LYS A 21 36.60 -7.87 -7.45
N GLU A 22 36.42 -6.56 -7.46
CA GLU A 22 35.84 -5.83 -8.58
C GLU A 22 36.73 -5.91 -9.82
N ALA A 23 38.05 -5.73 -9.66
CA ALA A 23 39.00 -5.89 -10.76
C ALA A 23 38.98 -7.33 -11.33
N GLU A 24 38.93 -8.35 -10.47
CA GLU A 24 38.77 -9.74 -10.89
C GLU A 24 37.44 -9.96 -11.63
N TYR A 25 36.36 -9.30 -11.23
CA TYR A 25 35.04 -9.41 -11.86
C TYR A 25 35.04 -8.77 -13.25
N LEU A 26 35.62 -7.58 -13.38
CA LEU A 26 35.75 -6.85 -14.64
C LEU A 26 36.72 -7.52 -15.62
N ALA A 27 37.72 -8.25 -15.12
CA ALA A 27 38.65 -9.02 -15.95
C ALA A 27 38.03 -10.27 -16.59
N GLN A 28 36.85 -10.70 -16.13
CA GLN A 28 36.12 -11.81 -16.74
C GLN A 28 35.45 -11.40 -18.05
N ASP A 29 35.33 -12.37 -18.95
CA ASP A 29 34.59 -12.24 -20.20
C ASP A 29 33.11 -11.92 -19.95
N ASP A 30 32.56 -10.96 -20.70
CA ASP A 30 31.22 -10.41 -20.47
C ASP A 30 30.11 -11.47 -20.58
N LEU A 31 30.32 -12.50 -21.41
CA LEU A 31 29.34 -13.56 -21.66
C LEU A 31 29.20 -14.58 -20.51
N ASN A 32 30.23 -14.74 -19.67
CA ASN A 32 30.28 -15.75 -18.61
C ASN A 32 30.64 -15.14 -17.26
N ARG A 33 30.37 -13.85 -17.07
CA ARG A 33 30.75 -13.15 -15.85
C ARG A 33 30.01 -13.73 -14.64
N GLN A 34 30.76 -14.14 -13.64
CA GLN A 34 30.29 -14.71 -12.38
C GLN A 34 30.72 -13.82 -11.22
N PRO A 35 29.90 -13.73 -10.15
CA PRO A 35 30.27 -12.97 -8.96
C PRO A 35 31.59 -13.47 -8.37
N THR A 36 32.52 -12.55 -8.11
CA THR A 36 33.80 -12.85 -7.47
C THR A 36 33.72 -12.76 -5.95
N LEU A 37 32.76 -11.98 -5.44
CA LEU A 37 32.47 -11.92 -4.01
C LEU A 37 31.92 -13.27 -3.52
N PRO A 38 32.32 -13.70 -2.31
CA PRO A 38 31.84 -14.95 -1.76
C PRO A 38 30.34 -14.85 -1.48
N CYS A 39 29.57 -15.73 -2.09
CA CYS A 39 28.13 -15.82 -1.91
C CYS A 39 27.71 -17.14 -1.26
N THR A 40 26.55 -17.14 -0.62
CA THR A 40 25.84 -18.35 -0.19
C THR A 40 25.16 -19.01 -1.40
N PRO A 41 24.76 -20.29 -1.31
CA PRO A 41 23.98 -20.97 -2.36
C PRO A 41 22.70 -20.20 -2.76
N ASP A 42 22.15 -19.41 -1.84
CA ASP A 42 20.96 -18.58 -2.05
C ASP A 42 21.26 -17.28 -2.86
N GLY A 43 22.46 -17.08 -3.39
CA GLY A 43 22.85 -15.88 -4.15
C GLY A 43 23.09 -14.62 -3.30
N LYS A 44 23.11 -14.76 -1.97
CA LYS A 44 23.39 -13.66 -1.03
C LYS A 44 24.88 -13.58 -0.68
N ILE A 45 25.41 -12.38 -0.46
CA ILE A 45 26.78 -12.18 0.03
C ILE A 45 27.00 -12.92 1.35
N ASN A 46 28.12 -13.62 1.44
CA ASN A 46 28.59 -14.30 2.64
C ASN A 46 29.55 -13.41 3.44
N VAL A 47 29.00 -12.61 4.35
CA VAL A 47 29.75 -11.66 5.20
C VAL A 47 30.85 -12.35 6.02
N ARG A 48 30.64 -13.61 6.45
CA ARG A 48 31.66 -14.38 7.20
C ARG A 48 32.89 -14.69 6.35
N ALA A 49 32.67 -15.04 5.08
CA ALA A 49 33.75 -15.29 4.15
C ALA A 49 34.52 -14.00 3.84
N VAL A 50 33.81 -12.87 3.64
CA VAL A 50 34.45 -11.55 3.50
C VAL A 50 35.28 -11.21 4.73
N ALA A 51 34.72 -11.38 5.93
CA ALA A 51 35.43 -11.09 7.17
C ALA A 51 36.71 -11.93 7.36
N THR A 52 36.65 -13.21 6.95
CA THR A 52 37.80 -14.10 6.98
C THR A 52 38.87 -13.66 5.97
N ALA A 53 38.46 -13.16 4.79
CA ALA A 53 39.39 -12.72 3.75
C ALA A 53 40.15 -11.44 4.10
N ILE A 54 39.60 -10.57 4.96
CA ILE A 54 40.27 -9.35 5.46
C ILE A 54 40.83 -9.49 6.88
N ASP A 55 41.00 -10.74 7.35
CA ASP A 55 41.58 -11.09 8.65
C ASP A 55 40.89 -10.42 9.85
N LEU A 56 39.56 -10.34 9.82
CA LEU A 56 38.77 -9.84 10.95
C LEU A 56 38.58 -10.93 12.01
N THR A 57 38.61 -10.49 13.27
CA THR A 57 38.21 -11.37 14.39
C THR A 57 36.69 -11.52 14.44
N VAL A 58 36.19 -12.61 15.04
CA VAL A 58 34.74 -12.89 15.21
C VAL A 58 33.99 -11.72 15.85
N ASN A 59 34.62 -11.02 16.80
CA ASN A 59 34.02 -9.86 17.47
C ASN A 59 33.95 -8.60 16.60
N GLN A 60 34.79 -8.50 15.56
CA GLN A 60 34.83 -7.38 14.63
C GLN A 60 33.95 -7.62 13.40
N GLU A 61 33.65 -8.88 13.05
CA GLU A 61 32.75 -9.25 11.96
C GLU A 61 31.43 -8.47 12.02
N LYS A 62 30.88 -8.28 13.22
CA LYS A 62 29.63 -7.54 13.41
C LYS A 62 29.65 -6.12 12.86
N TYR A 63 30.82 -5.49 12.78
CA TYR A 63 30.93 -4.15 12.23
C TYR A 63 30.59 -4.11 10.74
N LEU A 64 30.79 -5.20 9.99
CA LEU A 64 30.45 -5.27 8.56
C LEU A 64 28.94 -5.19 8.29
N PHE A 65 28.08 -5.48 9.28
CA PHE A 65 26.63 -5.37 9.14
C PHE A 65 25.97 -4.34 10.08
N GLU A 66 26.61 -3.98 11.19
CA GLU A 66 26.13 -2.94 12.11
C GLU A 66 26.55 -1.53 11.70
N ARG A 67 27.70 -1.37 11.02
CA ARG A 67 28.22 -0.07 10.59
C ARG A 67 27.84 0.18 9.15
N LYS A 68 26.91 1.10 8.96
CA LYS A 68 26.40 1.52 7.65
C LYS A 68 27.52 1.78 6.63
N GLU A 69 28.59 2.46 7.02
CA GLU A 69 29.72 2.77 6.12
C GLU A 69 30.40 1.51 5.53
N LEU A 70 30.50 0.42 6.30
CA LEU A 70 31.09 -0.84 5.82
C LEU A 70 30.06 -1.67 5.06
N THR A 71 28.82 -1.68 5.55
CA THR A 71 27.69 -2.35 4.91
C THR A 71 27.44 -1.80 3.50
N ASP A 72 27.45 -0.48 3.34
CA ASP A 72 27.17 0.21 2.08
C ASP A 72 28.26 -0.09 1.04
N LEU A 73 29.54 -0.15 1.44
CA LEU A 73 30.64 -0.55 0.56
C LEU A 73 30.45 -1.97 0.01
N ILE A 74 30.17 -2.93 0.89
CA ILE A 74 29.96 -4.32 0.48
C ILE A 74 28.73 -4.45 -0.41
N ASN A 75 27.64 -3.78 -0.04
CA ASN A 75 26.39 -3.82 -0.80
C ASN A 75 26.55 -3.21 -2.20
N CYS A 76 27.30 -2.12 -2.33
CA CYS A 76 27.54 -1.46 -3.62
C CYS A 76 28.20 -2.41 -4.62
N ILE A 77 29.29 -3.06 -4.23
CA ILE A 77 30.00 -4.01 -5.10
C ILE A 77 29.15 -5.24 -5.38
N ALA A 78 28.42 -5.73 -4.38
CA ALA A 78 27.56 -6.88 -4.55
C ALA A 78 26.39 -6.63 -5.49
N GLU A 79 25.75 -5.46 -5.43
CA GLU A 79 24.73 -5.06 -6.39
C GLU A 79 25.31 -4.99 -7.81
N GLY A 80 26.53 -4.48 -7.96
CA GLY A 80 27.26 -4.49 -9.24
C GLY A 80 27.59 -5.89 -9.77
N GLN A 81 27.65 -6.89 -8.89
CA GLN A 81 27.86 -8.30 -9.24
C GLN A 81 26.56 -9.14 -9.19
N GLU A 82 25.39 -8.50 -9.15
CA GLU A 82 24.07 -9.16 -9.12
C GLU A 82 23.83 -10.07 -7.88
N LEU A 83 24.49 -9.81 -6.76
CA LEU A 83 24.30 -10.53 -5.50
C LEU A 83 23.29 -9.84 -4.57
N LEU A 84 22.59 -10.64 -3.76
CA LEU A 84 21.69 -10.08 -2.74
C LEU A 84 22.49 -9.42 -1.61
N SER A 85 22.15 -8.16 -1.34
CA SER A 85 22.76 -7.31 -0.33
C SER A 85 22.60 -7.83 1.11
N ILE A 86 23.45 -7.33 2.00
CA ILE A 86 23.35 -7.51 3.44
C ILE A 86 22.03 -6.88 3.89
N GLY A 87 21.16 -7.69 4.52
CA GLY A 87 19.83 -7.24 4.98
C GLY A 87 18.70 -7.39 3.96
N SER A 88 18.95 -7.89 2.75
CA SER A 88 17.94 -8.19 1.71
C SER A 88 16.68 -8.89 2.23
N ARG A 89 16.83 -9.92 3.08
CA ARG A 89 15.70 -10.62 3.74
C ARG A 89 14.83 -9.71 4.62
N LEU A 90 15.45 -8.72 5.29
CA LEU A 90 14.76 -7.77 6.13
C LEU A 90 13.96 -6.76 5.27
N HIS A 91 14.55 -6.29 4.18
CA HIS A 91 13.89 -5.36 3.26
C HIS A 91 12.71 -6.02 2.52
N GLN A 92 12.87 -7.27 2.11
CA GLN A 92 11.81 -8.03 1.45
C GLN A 92 10.63 -8.28 2.40
N SER A 93 10.89 -8.73 3.63
CA SER A 93 9.83 -8.94 4.62
C SER A 93 9.12 -7.65 5.07
N ALA A 94 9.84 -6.53 5.17
CA ALA A 94 9.25 -5.23 5.48
C ALA A 94 8.34 -4.72 4.34
N SER A 95 8.80 -4.85 3.09
CA SER A 95 8.01 -4.52 1.90
C SER A 95 6.75 -5.37 1.81
N ASP A 96 6.88 -6.68 1.98
CA ASP A 96 5.75 -7.61 1.96
C ASP A 96 4.71 -7.31 3.05
N LYS A 97 5.17 -6.93 4.25
CA LYS A 97 4.27 -6.54 5.34
C LYS A 97 3.51 -5.26 5.02
N ALA A 98 4.18 -4.26 4.44
CA ALA A 98 3.55 -3.00 4.03
C ALA A 98 2.52 -3.22 2.90
N ILE A 99 2.85 -4.06 1.92
CA ILE A 99 1.94 -4.43 0.82
C ILE A 99 0.70 -5.15 1.37
N LYS A 100 0.89 -6.13 2.26
CA LYS A 100 -0.22 -6.85 2.90
C LYS A 100 -1.12 -5.90 3.69
N ALA A 101 -0.55 -4.97 4.46
CA ALA A 101 -1.33 -3.99 5.21
C ALA A 101 -2.13 -3.05 4.30
N ARG A 102 -1.55 -2.63 3.17
CA ARG A 102 -2.27 -1.80 2.19
C ARG A 102 -3.42 -2.56 1.52
N LEU A 103 -3.19 -3.82 1.17
CA LEU A 103 -4.20 -4.67 0.54
C LEU A 103 -5.39 -4.91 1.49
N THR A 104 -5.14 -5.17 2.76
CA THR A 104 -6.22 -5.36 3.75
C THR A 104 -7.04 -4.09 3.97
N MET A 105 -6.39 -2.91 4.01
CA MET A 105 -7.11 -1.63 4.10
C MET A 105 -7.96 -1.36 2.85
N GLN A 106 -7.43 -1.61 1.64
CA GLN A 106 -8.18 -1.43 0.40
C GLN A 106 -9.37 -2.39 0.31
N ALA A 107 -9.19 -3.66 0.70
CA ALA A 107 -10.29 -4.62 0.73
C ALA A 107 -11.39 -4.18 1.70
N LYS A 108 -11.02 -3.66 2.88
CA LYS A 108 -11.98 -3.15 3.85
C LYS A 108 -12.73 -1.92 3.35
N SER A 109 -12.02 -0.95 2.77
CA SER A 109 -12.63 0.25 2.17
C SER A 109 -13.60 -0.11 1.06
N ALA A 110 -13.21 -1.00 0.15
CA ALA A 110 -14.07 -1.44 -0.94
C ALA A 110 -15.34 -2.15 -0.44
N GLN A 111 -15.23 -2.91 0.66
CA GLN A 111 -16.38 -3.53 1.31
C GLN A 111 -17.32 -2.48 1.90
N GLU A 112 -16.79 -1.51 2.64
CA GLU A 112 -17.56 -0.41 3.23
C GLU A 112 -18.26 0.44 2.15
N ASP A 113 -17.56 0.76 1.06
CA ASP A 113 -18.13 1.50 -0.08
C ASP A 113 -19.24 0.71 -0.77
N SER A 114 -19.06 -0.59 -0.96
CA SER A 114 -20.08 -1.46 -1.56
C SER A 114 -21.35 -1.53 -0.69
N GLN A 115 -21.19 -1.59 0.63
CA GLN A 115 -22.31 -1.63 1.56
C GLN A 115 -23.04 -0.28 1.58
N ALA A 116 -22.30 0.83 1.66
CA ALA A 116 -22.88 2.17 1.61
C ALA A 116 -23.64 2.44 0.31
N ALA A 117 -23.13 1.95 -0.83
CA ALA A 117 -23.83 2.07 -2.11
C ALA A 117 -25.16 1.30 -2.14
N VAL A 118 -25.20 0.10 -1.56
CA VAL A 118 -26.44 -0.70 -1.47
C VAL A 118 -27.48 0.00 -0.59
N GLU A 119 -27.07 0.52 0.57
CA GLU A 119 -27.95 1.26 1.48
C GLU A 119 -28.46 2.57 0.85
N ALA A 120 -27.59 3.30 0.14
CA ALA A 120 -27.97 4.51 -0.59
C ALA A 120 -29.01 4.22 -1.69
N VAL A 121 -28.85 3.12 -2.43
CA VAL A 121 -29.82 2.73 -3.47
C VAL A 121 -31.16 2.30 -2.85
N SER A 122 -31.13 1.55 -1.75
CA SER A 122 -32.37 1.15 -1.03
C SER A 122 -33.14 2.36 -0.54
N THR A 123 -32.47 3.29 0.14
CA THR A 123 -33.10 4.52 0.66
C THR A 123 -33.62 5.40 -0.48
N GLN A 124 -32.90 5.50 -1.59
CA GLN A 124 -33.37 6.23 -2.77
C GLN A 124 -34.64 5.61 -3.37
N GLN A 125 -34.72 4.27 -3.45
CA GLN A 125 -35.91 3.57 -3.95
C GLN A 125 -37.13 3.81 -3.04
N GLU A 126 -36.94 3.75 -1.72
CA GLU A 126 -38.00 4.07 -0.75
C GLU A 126 -38.51 5.50 -0.91
N LEU A 127 -37.61 6.48 -1.03
CA LEU A 127 -37.98 7.88 -1.23
C LEU A 127 -38.77 8.08 -2.54
N LEU A 128 -38.34 7.45 -3.63
CA LEU A 128 -39.06 7.51 -4.91
C LEU A 128 -40.46 6.90 -4.81
N SER A 129 -40.59 5.77 -4.11
CA SER A 129 -41.90 5.15 -3.87
C SER A 129 -42.82 6.07 -3.07
N ARG A 130 -42.27 6.78 -2.08
CA ARG A 130 -43.04 7.73 -1.26
C ARG A 130 -43.46 8.97 -2.05
N ILE A 131 -42.58 9.49 -2.90
CA ILE A 131 -42.91 10.60 -3.81
C ILE A 131 -44.06 10.20 -4.74
N ALA A 132 -44.02 9.00 -5.31
CA ALA A 132 -45.09 8.50 -6.17
C ALA A 132 -46.43 8.43 -5.43
N GLN A 133 -46.46 7.83 -4.22
CA GLN A 133 -47.67 7.75 -3.39
C GLN A 133 -48.22 9.14 -3.02
N LEU A 134 -47.34 10.05 -2.56
CA LEU A 134 -47.76 11.40 -2.20
C LEU A 134 -48.27 12.17 -3.43
N SER A 135 -47.69 11.95 -4.61
CA SER A 135 -48.17 12.59 -5.84
C SER A 135 -49.57 12.12 -6.21
N THR A 136 -49.89 10.83 -6.04
CA THR A 136 -51.23 10.30 -6.28
C THR A 136 -52.24 10.84 -5.27
N GLU A 137 -51.92 10.84 -3.98
CA GLU A 137 -52.79 11.39 -2.93
C GLU A 137 -53.08 12.89 -3.16
N LEU A 138 -52.09 13.65 -3.63
CA LEU A 138 -52.22 15.07 -3.91
C LEU A 138 -53.19 15.31 -5.09
N GLU A 139 -53.07 14.53 -6.16
CA GLU A 139 -53.99 14.62 -7.30
C GLU A 139 -55.43 14.20 -6.92
N GLU A 140 -55.59 13.16 -6.11
CA GLU A 140 -56.91 12.76 -5.57
C GLU A 140 -57.53 13.89 -4.73
N THR A 141 -56.76 14.47 -3.81
CA THR A 141 -57.22 15.57 -2.95
C THR A 141 -57.55 16.82 -3.75
N LYS A 142 -56.77 17.13 -4.80
CA LYS A 142 -57.06 18.23 -5.72
C LYS A 142 -58.38 17.99 -6.47
N ALA A 143 -58.58 16.78 -7.00
CA ALA A 143 -59.80 16.43 -7.72
C ALA A 143 -61.04 16.55 -6.81
N GLU A 144 -60.93 16.09 -5.57
CA GLU A 144 -61.98 16.27 -4.56
C GLU A 144 -62.24 17.75 -4.26
N ASN A 145 -61.19 18.57 -4.11
CA ASN A 145 -61.34 20.00 -3.88
C ASN A 145 -62.05 20.71 -5.04
N VAL A 146 -61.70 20.36 -6.29
CA VAL A 146 -62.36 20.88 -7.50
C VAL A 146 -63.84 20.48 -7.51
N ARG A 147 -64.15 19.23 -7.20
CA ARG A 147 -65.53 18.73 -7.13
C ARG A 147 -66.34 19.47 -6.06
N LEU A 148 -65.80 19.63 -4.85
CA LEU A 148 -66.47 20.34 -3.75
C LEU A 148 -66.68 21.82 -4.08
N ARG A 149 -65.70 22.48 -4.73
CA ARG A 149 -65.86 23.86 -5.20
C ARG A 149 -66.98 23.98 -6.23
N ALA A 150 -67.02 23.11 -7.23
CA ALA A 150 -68.09 23.09 -8.22
C ALA A 150 -69.47 22.85 -7.58
N GLN A 151 -69.56 22.01 -6.55
CA GLN A 151 -70.79 21.82 -5.77
C GLN A 151 -71.20 23.10 -5.02
N LEU A 152 -70.26 23.77 -4.35
CA LEU A 152 -70.53 25.02 -3.63
C LEU A 152 -70.97 26.15 -4.58
N ASP A 153 -70.35 26.25 -5.75
CA ASP A 153 -70.72 27.24 -6.76
C ASP A 153 -72.14 26.98 -7.29
N ALA A 154 -72.50 25.72 -7.57
CA ALA A 154 -73.86 25.35 -7.98
C ALA A 154 -74.93 25.66 -6.92
N VAL A 155 -74.60 25.51 -5.62
CA VAL A 155 -75.47 25.91 -4.52
C VAL A 155 -75.59 27.44 -4.44
N ARG A 156 -74.50 28.17 -4.58
CA ARG A 156 -74.47 29.66 -4.54
C ARG A 156 -75.22 30.30 -5.70
N GLU A 157 -75.14 29.71 -6.89
CA GLU A 157 -75.85 30.17 -8.09
C GLU A 157 -77.34 29.81 -8.08
N GLY A 158 -77.83 29.12 -7.04
CA GLY A 158 -79.24 28.76 -6.88
C GLY A 158 -79.70 27.59 -7.75
N LEU A 159 -78.77 26.87 -8.38
CA LEU A 159 -79.06 25.67 -9.18
C LEU A 159 -79.43 24.45 -8.31
N TRP A 160 -79.06 24.48 -7.04
CA TRP A 160 -79.44 23.49 -6.02
C TRP A 160 -80.15 24.18 -4.87
N VAL A 161 -81.46 23.97 -4.74
CA VAL A 161 -82.25 24.37 -3.57
C VAL A 161 -82.13 23.27 -2.53
N SER A 162 -81.54 23.56 -1.38
CA SER A 162 -81.67 22.72 -0.19
C SER A 162 -83.16 22.55 0.09
N ILE A 163 -83.72 21.37 -0.13
CA ILE A 163 -85.05 21.03 0.36
C ILE A 163 -84.88 20.86 1.87
N GLU A 164 -84.97 21.96 2.62
CA GLU A 164 -85.17 21.90 4.07
C GLU A 164 -86.54 21.23 4.32
N SER A 165 -86.52 20.09 5.01
CA SER A 165 -87.70 19.43 5.57
C SER A 165 -87.72 19.68 7.08
#